data_AF-A0ABD2YS75-F1
#
_entry.id   AF-A0ABD2YS75-F1
#
_cell.length_a   1.000
_cell.length_b   1.000
_cell.length_c   1.000
_cell.angle_alpha   90.00
_cell.angle_beta   90.00
_cell.angle_gamma   90.00
#
_symmetry.space_group_name_H-M   'P 1'
#
loop_
_entity.id
_entity.type
_entity.pdbx_description
1 polymer ?
#
loop_
_entity_poly.entity_id
_entity_poly.type
_entity_poly.pdbx_seq_one_letter_code
_entity_poly.pdbx_strand_id
1 'polypeptide(L)'
;MNKLEIDKGKQPAVELPQKGKPMTEPLAKALSSKTLVAVYSIRALSEKMKHLKRALKIWNKTTFGNFHDNISAVEQLAEVKEVEFQDDPSLDRRKALHWAKVKLSWHLKTNEEFIWQKARIKWLLDDN
;
A
#
# COMPACT_ATOMS: atom_id res chain seq x y z
N MET A 1 18.60 20.34 93.63
CA MET A 1 19.45 20.63 92.46
C MET A 1 19.87 19.30 91.85
N ASN A 2 19.22 18.86 90.78
CA ASN A 2 19.72 17.78 89.91
C ASN A 2 19.29 18.09 88.47
N LYS A 3 20.26 17.94 87.56
CA LYS A 3 20.32 18.54 86.23
C LYS A 3 19.31 17.91 85.25
N LEU A 4 18.76 18.75 84.38
CA LEU A 4 17.93 18.41 83.23
C LEU A 4 18.70 17.51 82.26
N GLU A 5 18.14 16.34 81.94
CA GLU A 5 18.56 15.50 80.82
C GLU A 5 18.17 16.17 79.50
N ILE A 6 19.15 16.38 78.63
CA ILE A 6 18.95 16.84 77.26
C ILE A 6 18.99 15.61 76.35
N ASP A 7 17.83 15.24 75.83
CA ASP A 7 17.63 14.23 74.79
C ASP A 7 18.38 14.64 73.51
N LYS A 8 19.44 13.92 73.17
CA LYS A 8 20.15 14.07 71.90
C LYS A 8 19.58 13.06 70.91
N GLY A 9 18.62 13.52 70.13
CA GLY A 9 18.01 12.78 69.03
C GLY A 9 19.05 12.09 68.13
N LYS A 10 18.93 10.77 68.02
CA LYS A 10 19.66 9.96 67.03
C LYS A 10 18.96 10.14 65.68
N GLN A 11 19.51 11.01 64.84
CA GLN A 11 19.08 11.13 63.44
C GLN A 11 19.24 9.79 62.70
N PRO A 12 18.30 9.43 61.78
CA PRO A 12 18.42 8.23 60.97
C PRO A 12 19.60 8.37 59.99
N ALA A 13 20.33 7.28 59.80
CA ALA A 13 21.43 7.19 58.85
C ALA A 13 20.95 7.55 57.45
N VAL A 14 21.37 8.72 56.95
CA VAL A 14 21.27 9.08 55.54
C VAL A 14 22.28 8.23 54.80
N GLU A 15 21.82 7.17 54.15
CA GLU A 15 22.63 6.43 53.18
C GLU A 15 23.00 7.40 52.04
N LEU A 16 24.29 7.72 51.96
CA LEU A 16 24.87 8.47 50.86
C LEU A 16 24.63 7.71 49.54
N PRO A 17 24.31 8.42 48.44
CA PRO A 17 24.09 7.78 47.15
C PRO A 17 25.39 7.11 46.70
N GLN A 18 25.36 5.78 46.59
CA GLN A 18 26.46 4.95 46.10
C GLN A 18 26.92 5.46 44.72
N LYS A 19 28.18 5.90 44.65
CA LYS A 19 28.86 6.31 43.41
C LYS A 19 28.92 5.13 42.44
N GLY A 20 28.44 5.34 41.22
CA GLY A 20 28.92 4.62 40.04
C GLY A 20 28.10 3.42 39.56
N LYS A 21 26.85 3.65 39.14
CA LYS A 21 26.31 2.85 38.03
C LYS A 21 26.58 3.64 36.75
N PRO A 22 27.26 3.08 35.73
CA PRO A 22 27.58 3.86 34.54
C PRO A 22 26.27 4.30 33.91
N MET A 23 26.14 5.61 33.65
CA MET A 23 24.98 6.25 33.02
C MET A 23 24.68 5.72 31.60
N THR A 24 25.45 4.74 31.13
CA THR A 24 25.36 4.07 29.83
C THR A 24 24.28 2.99 29.77
N GLU A 25 23.97 2.28 30.87
CA GLU A 25 22.94 1.23 30.89
C GLU A 25 21.50 1.73 30.66
N PRO A 26 21.01 2.78 31.35
CA PRO A 26 19.63 3.25 31.16
C PRO A 26 19.43 3.89 29.77
N LEU A 27 20.47 4.54 29.22
CA LEU A 27 20.44 5.11 27.87
C LEU A 27 20.44 4.00 26.79
N ALA A 28 21.25 2.95 26.95
CA ALA A 28 21.26 1.81 26.05
C ALA A 28 19.92 1.04 26.07
N LYS A 29 19.33 0.87 27.25
CA LYS A 29 18.01 0.23 27.40
C LYS A 29 16.88 1.08 26.83
N ALA A 30 16.93 2.41 27.00
CA ALA A 30 15.98 3.33 26.38
C ALA A 30 16.14 3.38 24.85
N LEU A 31 17.36 3.34 24.32
CA LEU A 31 17.64 3.26 22.88
C LEU A 31 17.17 1.92 22.29
N SER A 32 17.40 0.82 23.00
CA SER A 32 16.87 -0.51 22.65
C SER A 32 15.33 -0.53 22.66
N SER A 33 14.70 0.07 23.67
CA SER A 33 13.23 0.16 23.72
C SER A 33 12.66 1.01 22.59
N LYS A 34 13.28 2.16 22.27
CA LYS A 34 12.84 3.04 21.17
C LYS A 34 13.01 2.38 19.80
N THR A 35 14.14 1.71 19.58
CA THR A 35 14.38 0.95 18.35
C THR A 35 13.44 -0.24 18.23
N LEU A 36 13.16 -0.95 19.33
CA LEU A 36 12.17 -2.04 19.35
C LEU A 36 10.78 -1.52 18.95
N VAL A 37 10.31 -0.42 19.57
CA VAL A 37 9.03 0.22 19.25
C VAL A 37 8.99 0.70 17.80
N ALA A 38 10.07 1.28 17.29
CA ALA A 38 10.18 1.70 15.89
C ALA A 38 10.13 0.51 14.92
N VAL A 39 10.79 -0.61 15.25
CA VAL A 39 10.73 -1.84 14.44
C VAL A 39 9.31 -2.42 14.45
N TYR A 40 8.62 -2.44 15.59
CA TYR A 40 7.23 -2.87 15.67
C TYR A 40 6.28 -1.95 14.89
N SER A 41 6.47 -0.63 14.94
CA SER A 41 5.62 0.32 14.22
C SER A 41 5.80 0.23 12.70
N ILE A 42 7.04 0.05 12.22
CA ILE A 42 7.33 -0.16 10.79
C ILE A 42 6.73 -1.48 10.30
N ARG A 43 6.79 -2.55 11.10
CA ARG A 43 6.15 -3.84 10.76
C ARG A 43 4.64 -3.71 10.67
N ALA A 44 4.00 -3.07 11.65
CA ALA A 44 2.56 -2.83 11.63
C ALA A 44 2.12 -2.00 10.41
N LEU A 45 2.91 -0.98 10.05
CA LEU A 45 2.67 -0.18 8.84
C LEU A 45 2.82 -1.01 7.56
N SER A 46 3.86 -1.85 7.46
CA SER A 46 4.07 -2.74 6.33
C SER A 46 2.89 -3.70 6.11
N GLU A 47 2.37 -4.30 7.19
CA GLU A 47 1.21 -5.19 7.10
C GLU A 47 -0.07 -4.48 6.66
N LYS A 48 -0.29 -3.25 7.14
CA LYS A 48 -1.39 -2.39 6.64
C LYS A 48 -1.23 -2.09 5.16
N MET A 49 -0.01 -1.77 4.71
CA MET A 49 0.27 -1.50 3.30
C MET A 49 0.07 -2.74 2.42
N LYS A 50 0.45 -3.93 2.89
CA LYS A 50 0.18 -5.20 2.22
C LYS A 50 -1.33 -5.48 2.10
N HIS A 51 -2.10 -5.18 3.14
CA HIS A 51 -3.57 -5.27 3.09
C HIS A 51 -4.15 -4.30 2.06
N LEU A 52 -3.74 -3.04 2.08
CA LEU A 52 -4.18 -2.02 1.13
C LEU A 52 -3.86 -2.45 -0.31
N LYS A 53 -2.64 -2.92 -0.58
CA LYS A 53 -2.24 -3.43 -1.89
C LYS A 53 -3.14 -4.58 -2.36
N ARG A 54 -3.48 -5.52 -1.46
CA ARG A 54 -4.39 -6.63 -1.78
C ARG A 54 -5.81 -6.14 -2.08
N ALA A 55 -6.35 -5.27 -1.24
CA ALA A 55 -7.67 -4.68 -1.43
C ALA A 55 -7.76 -3.93 -2.76
N LEU A 56 -6.74 -3.13 -3.09
CA LEU A 56 -6.66 -2.41 -4.36
C LEU A 56 -6.54 -3.37 -5.55
N LYS A 57 -5.77 -4.45 -5.44
CA LYS A 57 -5.67 -5.47 -6.49
C LYS A 57 -7.00 -6.16 -6.76
N ILE A 58 -7.74 -6.50 -5.70
CA ILE A 58 -9.07 -7.10 -5.81
C ILE A 58 -10.03 -6.09 -6.43
N TRP A 59 -10.09 -4.87 -5.90
CA TRP A 59 -10.97 -3.82 -6.40
C TRP A 59 -10.70 -3.48 -7.86
N ASN A 60 -9.42 -3.43 -8.27
CA ASN A 60 -9.04 -3.23 -9.66
C ASN A 60 -9.58 -4.36 -10.54
N LYS A 61 -9.38 -5.62 -10.13
CA LYS A 61 -9.87 -6.79 -10.87
C LYS A 61 -11.40 -6.87 -10.93
N THR A 62 -12.12 -6.49 -9.86
CA THR A 62 -13.58 -6.54 -9.85
C THR A 62 -14.20 -5.39 -10.63
N THR A 63 -13.60 -4.20 -10.59
CA THR A 63 -14.15 -2.99 -11.21
C THR A 63 -13.81 -2.93 -12.70
N PHE A 64 -12.58 -3.28 -13.07
CA PHE A 64 -12.09 -3.19 -14.45
C PHE A 64 -11.97 -4.56 -15.15
N GLY A 65 -12.10 -5.66 -14.41
CA GLY A 65 -11.92 -7.01 -14.95
C GLY A 65 -10.45 -7.34 -15.27
N ASN A 66 -10.25 -8.45 -15.98
CA ASN A 66 -9.02 -8.67 -16.73
C ASN A 66 -9.12 -7.90 -18.05
N PHE A 67 -8.74 -6.63 -18.00
CA PHE A 67 -8.90 -5.72 -19.11
C PHE A 67 -8.18 -6.20 -20.40
N HIS A 68 -6.99 -6.82 -20.26
CA HIS A 68 -6.27 -7.40 -21.40
C HIS A 68 -7.03 -8.58 -22.02
N ASP A 69 -7.56 -9.48 -21.20
CA ASP A 69 -8.35 -10.61 -21.68
C ASP A 69 -9.62 -10.13 -22.40
N ASN A 70 -10.24 -9.05 -21.89
CA ASN A 70 -11.40 -8.43 -22.54
C ASN A 70 -11.06 -7.84 -23.91
N ILE A 71 -9.93 -7.14 -24.07
CA ILE A 71 -9.49 -6.65 -25.39
C ILE A 71 -9.27 -7.83 -26.32
N SER A 72 -8.52 -8.84 -25.90
CA SER A 72 -8.20 -9.99 -26.73
C SER A 72 -9.46 -10.72 -27.20
N ALA A 73 -10.45 -10.89 -26.32
CA ALA A 73 -11.74 -11.49 -26.67
C ALA A 73 -12.54 -10.65 -27.69
N VAL A 74 -12.52 -9.32 -27.55
CA VAL A 74 -13.24 -8.42 -28.46
C VAL A 74 -12.52 -8.27 -29.80
N GLU A 75 -11.20 -8.33 -29.81
CA GLU A 75 -10.37 -8.36 -31.01
C GLU A 75 -10.61 -9.64 -31.81
N GLN A 76 -10.57 -10.81 -31.15
CA GLN A 76 -10.92 -12.08 -31.78
C GLN A 76 -12.36 -12.08 -32.32
N LEU A 77 -13.30 -11.49 -31.59
CA LEU A 77 -14.67 -11.35 -32.08
C LEU A 77 -14.73 -10.48 -33.35
N ALA A 78 -13.99 -9.36 -33.39
CA ALA A 78 -13.93 -8.52 -34.57
C ALA A 78 -13.31 -9.25 -35.77
N GLU A 79 -12.24 -10.01 -35.56
CA GLU A 79 -11.58 -10.83 -36.59
C GLU A 79 -12.53 -11.91 -37.14
N VAL A 80 -13.23 -12.64 -36.27
CA VAL A 80 -14.24 -13.62 -36.70
C VAL A 80 -15.33 -12.96 -37.54
N LYS A 81 -15.81 -11.77 -37.16
CA LYS A 81 -16.81 -11.04 -37.93
C LYS A 81 -16.27 -10.48 -39.25
N GLU A 82 -14.97 -10.19 -39.34
CA GLU A 82 -14.34 -9.82 -40.60
C GLU A 82 -14.29 -11.01 -41.56
N VAL A 83 -13.86 -12.18 -41.09
CA VAL A 83 -13.84 -13.42 -41.89
C VAL A 83 -15.26 -13.77 -42.36
N GLU A 84 -16.24 -13.75 -41.45
CA GLU A 84 -17.64 -13.99 -41.82
C GLU A 84 -18.14 -13.02 -42.91
N PHE A 85 -17.75 -11.75 -42.86
CA PHE A 85 -18.15 -10.76 -43.88
C PHE A 85 -17.39 -10.93 -45.21
N GLN A 86 -16.14 -11.38 -45.16
CA GLN A 86 -15.36 -11.71 -46.37
C GLN A 86 -15.96 -12.90 -47.11
N ASP A 87 -16.41 -13.91 -46.38
CA ASP A 87 -17.07 -15.10 -46.94
C ASP A 87 -18.44 -14.77 -47.56
N ASP A 88 -19.24 -13.95 -46.86
CA ASP A 88 -20.56 -13.50 -47.32
C ASP A 88 -20.76 -12.00 -47.03
N PRO A 89 -20.72 -11.14 -48.05
CA PRO A 89 -20.89 -9.70 -47.89
C PRO A 89 -22.36 -9.27 -47.75
N SER A 90 -23.12 -9.96 -46.90
CA SER A 90 -24.52 -9.64 -46.60
C SER A 90 -24.66 -8.43 -45.66
N LEU A 91 -25.82 -7.79 -45.72
CA LEU A 91 -26.11 -6.58 -44.94
C LEU A 91 -26.12 -6.84 -43.42
N ASP A 92 -26.55 -8.02 -42.99
CA ASP A 92 -26.56 -8.40 -41.58
C ASP A 92 -25.16 -8.69 -41.04
N ARG A 93 -24.30 -9.36 -41.82
CA ARG A 93 -22.89 -9.57 -41.45
C ARG A 93 -22.11 -8.26 -41.42
N ARG A 94 -22.40 -7.33 -42.33
CA ARG A 94 -21.84 -5.96 -42.28
C ARG A 94 -22.22 -5.23 -41.00
N LYS A 95 -23.49 -5.28 -40.59
CA LYS A 95 -23.94 -4.70 -39.31
C LYS A 95 -23.21 -5.34 -38.13
N ALA A 96 -23.13 -6.67 -38.09
CA ALA A 96 -22.45 -7.40 -37.03
C ALA A 96 -20.96 -7.03 -36.93
N LEU A 97 -20.28 -6.90 -38.06
CA LEU A 97 -18.89 -6.43 -38.12
C LEU A 97 -18.74 -5.00 -37.59
N HIS A 98 -19.61 -4.07 -38.01
CA HIS A 98 -19.56 -2.69 -37.49
C HIS A 98 -19.78 -2.64 -35.98
N TRP A 99 -20.73 -3.42 -35.45
CA TRP A 99 -20.94 -3.53 -34.01
C TRP A 99 -19.70 -4.06 -33.27
N ALA A 100 -19.07 -5.11 -33.80
CA ALA A 100 -17.84 -5.65 -33.23
C ALA A 100 -16.69 -4.62 -33.26
N LYS A 101 -16.54 -3.87 -34.36
CA LYS A 101 -15.55 -2.79 -34.49
C LYS A 101 -15.79 -1.62 -33.55
N VAL A 102 -17.04 -1.19 -33.39
CA VAL A 102 -17.40 -0.13 -32.42
C VAL A 102 -17.07 -0.60 -31.00
N LYS A 103 -17.39 -1.86 -30.67
CA LYS A 103 -17.05 -2.45 -29.38
C LYS A 103 -15.54 -2.47 -29.15
N LEU A 104 -14.76 -2.92 -30.14
CA LEU A 104 -13.30 -2.91 -30.08
C LEU A 104 -12.74 -1.49 -29.86
N SER A 105 -13.23 -0.51 -30.64
CA SER A 105 -12.82 0.89 -30.51
C SER A 105 -13.10 1.46 -29.11
N TRP A 106 -14.26 1.15 -28.53
CA TRP A 106 -14.61 1.57 -27.18
C TRP A 106 -13.63 0.99 -26.14
N HIS A 107 -13.34 -0.30 -26.21
CA HIS A 107 -12.39 -0.94 -25.30
C HIS A 107 -10.97 -0.36 -25.45
N LEU A 108 -10.50 -0.13 -26.67
CA LEU A 108 -9.19 0.48 -26.92
C LEU A 108 -9.08 1.89 -26.35
N LYS A 109 -10.12 2.72 -26.51
CA LYS A 109 -10.16 4.07 -25.94
C LYS A 109 -10.07 4.05 -24.42
N THR A 110 -10.81 3.16 -23.77
CA THR A 110 -10.73 2.99 -22.31
C THR A 110 -9.33 2.54 -21.86
N ASN A 111 -8.64 1.71 -22.66
CA ASN A 111 -7.25 1.33 -22.37
C ASN A 111 -6.33 2.54 -22.36
N GLU A 112 -6.45 3.35 -23.40
CA GLU A 112 -5.61 4.51 -23.61
C GLU A 112 -5.74 5.46 -22.42
N GLU A 113 -6.97 5.82 -22.06
CA GLU A 113 -7.26 6.66 -20.88
C GLU A 113 -6.64 6.09 -19.59
N PHE A 114 -6.70 4.78 -19.39
CA PHE A 114 -6.09 4.12 -18.25
C PHE A 114 -4.54 4.19 -18.26
N ILE A 115 -3.92 3.99 -19.42
CA ILE A 115 -2.46 4.12 -19.59
C ILE A 115 -2.03 5.56 -19.32
N TRP A 116 -2.78 6.55 -19.81
CA TRP A 116 -2.54 7.97 -19.54
C TRP A 116 -2.60 8.28 -18.05
N GLN A 117 -3.61 7.77 -17.34
CA GLN A 117 -3.73 7.94 -15.89
C GLN A 117 -2.52 7.34 -15.15
N LYS A 118 -2.09 6.14 -15.54
CA LYS A 118 -0.90 5.50 -14.96
C LYS A 118 0.39 6.25 -15.24
N ALA A 119 0.58 6.72 -16.46
CA ALA A 119 1.76 7.48 -16.85
C ALA A 119 1.86 8.79 -16.05
N ARG A 120 0.74 9.48 -15.85
CA ARG A 120 0.67 10.71 -15.05
C ARG A 120 1.06 10.48 -13.59
N ILE A 121 0.58 9.39 -12.98
CA ILE A 121 0.97 9.02 -11.61
C ILE A 121 2.46 8.69 -11.55
N LYS A 122 2.99 7.98 -12.55
CA LYS A 122 4.41 7.64 -12.62
C LYS A 122 5.30 8.89 -12.69
N TRP A 123 4.98 9.84 -13.58
CA TRP A 123 5.75 11.07 -13.71
C TRP A 123 5.76 11.89 -12.40
N LEU A 124 4.64 11.98 -11.69
CA LEU A 124 4.58 12.65 -10.38
C LEU A 124 5.43 11.97 -9.29
N LEU A 125 5.70 10.67 -9.43
CA LEU A 125 6.53 9.91 -8.49
C LEU A 125 8.02 9.95 -8.86
N ASP A 126 8.35 10.03 -10.14
CA ASP A 126 9.74 10.06 -10.63
C ASP A 126 10.39 11.47 -10.47
N ASP A 127 9.59 12.54 -10.41
CA ASP A 127 10.05 13.93 -10.23
C ASP A 127 10.26 14.36 -8.75
N ASN A 128 10.12 13.45 -7.78
CA ASN A 128 10.28 13.67 -6.33
C ASN A 128 11.38 12.79 -5.73
#